data_AF-A0A261BWK4-F1
#
_entry.id   AF-A0A261BWK4-F1
#
_cell.length_a   1.000
_cell.length_b   1.000
_cell.length_c   1.000
_cell.angle_alpha   90.00
_cell.angle_beta   90.00
_cell.angle_gamma   90.00
#
_symmetry.space_group_name_H-M   'P 1'
#
loop_
_entity.id
_entity.type
_entity.pdbx_description
1 polymer ?
#
loop_
_entity_poly.entity_id
_entity_poly.type
_entity_poly.pdbx_seq_one_letter_code
_entity_poly.pdbx_strand_id
1 'polypeptide(L)'
;MEDWTSLRDDVYDMANGIYGDLVTTEEALELVAGEILEDERIGSYPELMELVLTLNLRAEHQDPKKLSVAKSAEVLLSKSDELMSEATQRSDPLLGKSRFFAVAARPISPKKSKEKLDWLDAIDAALELGCTMMPIAIKLSDHDTLLRDVVRLGSNYKQGKKILSFAKQLNIDTPIATALSYCALAALRSNDAVYLSKYIGEVMKAKGVPVVHQLCMKIMDSPHVPTDMEDVYSCAINNCSEENLLETIDAISGSEKRLNAGRRVREFQLEDVPISEDVVGDPMYTPLKLYNPRKEASDDVRQKLTYFESYGKRDTEVFKRLIAHESSTIALWFSLFSGKNSLEEDSGAPDGPTWTKNDKLKRYEKGLRFFEDRIPLPVLITAPASSIIKEANRGDSSITAVDRIEDYGCDKSRFIGDAQYRTETIIGLAGTENEQIFADALELASKYGIDEWQLHMASLEYLLDPSYNVSRNDVKMIMKSRKHLSKLRLKPAEFHSRLRTMVLPTLETNEQFLAYTSLFAENEPEKRA
;
A
#
# COMPACT_ATOMS: atom_id res chain seq x y z
N MET A 1 -20.35 -53.95 -54.84
CA MET A 1 -19.06 -54.66 -55.00
C MET A 1 -18.96 -55.18 -56.41
N GLU A 2 -19.77 -56.15 -56.84
CA GLU A 2 -19.72 -56.68 -58.22
C GLU A 2 -19.89 -55.61 -59.31
N ASP A 3 -20.88 -54.71 -59.16
CA ASP A 3 -21.10 -53.62 -60.13
C ASP A 3 -19.88 -52.68 -60.25
N TRP A 4 -19.26 -52.31 -59.12
CA TRP A 4 -18.08 -51.46 -59.09
C TRP A 4 -16.85 -52.14 -59.68
N THR A 5 -16.68 -53.45 -59.43
CA THR A 5 -15.62 -54.24 -60.05
C THR A 5 -15.78 -54.32 -61.55
N SER A 6 -17.00 -54.55 -62.05
CA SER A 6 -17.30 -54.57 -63.48
C SER A 6 -17.01 -53.22 -64.13
N LEU A 7 -17.50 -52.13 -63.52
CA LEU A 7 -17.30 -50.78 -64.04
C LEU A 7 -15.80 -50.40 -64.11
N ARG A 8 -15.04 -50.69 -63.05
CA ARG A 8 -13.59 -50.47 -63.03
C ARG A 8 -12.89 -51.22 -64.17
N ASP A 9 -13.25 -52.50 -64.34
CA ASP A 9 -12.66 -53.36 -65.36
C ASP A 9 -12.99 -52.86 -66.77
N ASP A 10 -14.24 -52.51 -67.03
CA ASP A 10 -14.69 -51.96 -68.31
C ASP A 10 -13.98 -50.63 -68.64
N VAL A 11 -13.87 -49.72 -67.66
CA VAL A 11 -13.17 -48.42 -67.84
C VAL A 11 -11.68 -48.63 -68.09
N TYR A 12 -11.04 -49.54 -67.35
CA TYR A 12 -9.64 -49.87 -67.55
C TYR A 12 -9.39 -50.47 -68.95
N ASP A 13 -10.21 -51.43 -69.36
CA ASP A 13 -10.06 -52.12 -70.65
C ASP A 13 -10.35 -51.16 -71.81
N MET A 14 -11.30 -50.24 -71.67
CA MET A 14 -11.54 -49.16 -72.63
C MET A 14 -10.35 -48.20 -72.74
N ALA A 15 -9.77 -47.78 -71.62
CA ALA A 15 -8.60 -46.90 -71.60
C ALA A 15 -7.37 -47.57 -72.22
N ASN A 16 -7.11 -48.84 -71.88
CA ASN A 16 -5.96 -49.59 -72.39
C ASN A 16 -6.11 -50.00 -73.87
N GLY A 17 -7.35 -50.20 -74.34
CA GLY A 17 -7.62 -50.69 -75.69
C GLY A 17 -8.03 -49.61 -76.70
N ILE A 18 -9.14 -48.92 -76.42
CA ILE A 18 -9.81 -48.02 -77.39
C ILE A 18 -9.25 -46.60 -77.29
N TYR A 19 -8.99 -46.11 -76.06
CA TYR A 19 -8.64 -44.71 -75.79
C TYR A 19 -7.19 -44.51 -75.35
N GLY A 20 -6.30 -45.49 -75.60
CA GLY A 20 -4.92 -45.47 -75.09
C GLY A 20 -4.07 -44.27 -75.56
N ASP A 21 -4.43 -43.66 -76.69
CA ASP A 21 -3.77 -42.46 -77.21
C ASP A 21 -4.30 -41.14 -76.60
N LEU A 22 -5.42 -41.19 -75.86
CA LEU A 22 -6.13 -40.02 -75.33
C LEU A 22 -6.10 -39.93 -73.81
N VAL A 23 -6.24 -41.06 -73.11
CA VAL A 23 -6.33 -41.12 -71.65
C VAL A 23 -5.48 -42.29 -71.16
N THR A 24 -4.61 -42.02 -70.19
CA THR A 24 -3.81 -43.09 -69.57
C THR A 24 -4.69 -43.97 -68.68
N THR A 25 -4.31 -45.23 -68.49
CA THR A 25 -5.03 -46.13 -67.58
C THR A 25 -5.05 -45.61 -66.14
N GLU A 26 -4.01 -44.89 -65.70
CA GLU A 26 -3.97 -44.26 -64.37
C GLU A 26 -4.99 -43.11 -64.26
N GLU A 27 -5.11 -42.23 -65.27
CA GLU A 27 -6.14 -41.17 -65.30
C GLU A 27 -7.56 -41.74 -65.34
N ALA A 28 -7.79 -42.81 -66.12
CA ALA A 28 -9.10 -43.47 -66.18
C ALA A 28 -9.48 -44.10 -64.82
N LEU A 29 -8.52 -44.74 -64.14
CA LEU A 29 -8.73 -45.29 -62.81
C LEU A 29 -8.90 -44.20 -61.74
N GLU A 30 -8.29 -43.02 -61.90
CA GLU A 30 -8.50 -41.86 -61.03
C GLU A 30 -9.95 -41.37 -61.09
N LEU A 31 -10.55 -41.34 -62.28
CA LEU A 31 -11.98 -41.01 -62.44
C LEU A 31 -12.87 -42.03 -61.73
N VAL A 32 -12.60 -43.34 -61.93
CA VAL A 32 -13.35 -44.40 -61.24
C VAL A 32 -13.18 -44.30 -59.73
N ALA A 33 -11.98 -43.95 -59.25
CA ALA A 33 -11.73 -43.72 -57.84
C ALA A 33 -12.56 -42.55 -57.31
N GLY A 34 -12.65 -41.43 -58.03
CA GLY A 34 -13.52 -40.30 -57.67
C GLY A 34 -14.97 -40.75 -57.42
N GLU A 35 -15.55 -41.49 -58.37
CA GLU A 35 -16.93 -41.98 -58.27
C GLU A 35 -17.14 -42.99 -57.13
N ILE A 36 -16.18 -43.90 -56.91
CA ILE A 36 -16.24 -44.85 -55.79
C ILE A 36 -16.21 -44.10 -54.45
N LEU A 37 -15.39 -43.06 -54.33
CA LEU A 37 -15.24 -42.30 -53.09
C LEU A 37 -16.48 -41.44 -52.75
N GLU A 38 -17.36 -41.19 -53.72
CA GLU A 38 -18.67 -40.54 -53.51
C GLU A 38 -19.75 -41.51 -53.02
N ASP A 39 -19.53 -42.82 -53.12
CA ASP A 39 -20.53 -43.81 -52.70
C ASP A 39 -20.82 -43.68 -51.19
N GLU A 40 -22.08 -43.42 -50.85
CA GLU A 40 -22.50 -43.24 -49.45
C GLU A 40 -22.18 -44.44 -48.55
N ARG A 41 -22.06 -45.63 -49.14
CA ARG A 41 -21.78 -46.88 -48.43
C ARG A 41 -20.32 -47.02 -48.05
N ILE A 42 -19.42 -46.16 -48.51
CA ILE A 42 -17.98 -46.31 -48.31
C ILE A 42 -17.55 -46.29 -46.83
N GLY A 43 -18.30 -45.59 -45.98
CA GLY A 43 -18.07 -45.60 -44.54
C GLY A 43 -18.39 -46.96 -43.89
N SER A 44 -19.32 -47.73 -44.46
CA SER A 44 -19.71 -49.07 -43.99
C SER A 44 -18.95 -50.20 -44.68
N TYR A 45 -18.46 -49.96 -45.90
CA TYR A 45 -17.72 -50.94 -46.71
C TYR A 45 -16.40 -50.34 -47.22
N PRO A 46 -15.37 -50.22 -46.35
CA PRO A 46 -14.07 -49.68 -46.74
C PRO A 46 -13.37 -50.49 -47.84
N GLU A 47 -13.77 -51.75 -48.04
CA GLU A 47 -13.25 -52.64 -49.08
C GLU A 47 -13.49 -52.08 -50.50
N LEU A 48 -14.48 -51.20 -50.67
CA LEU A 48 -14.72 -50.50 -51.94
C LEU A 48 -13.51 -49.66 -52.37
N MET A 49 -12.78 -49.07 -51.44
CA MET A 49 -11.55 -48.32 -51.74
C MET A 49 -10.47 -49.23 -52.32
N GLU A 50 -10.37 -50.47 -51.83
CA GLU A 50 -9.35 -51.43 -52.26
C GLU A 50 -9.59 -51.96 -53.68
N LEU A 51 -10.77 -51.72 -54.27
CA LEU A 51 -11.05 -52.08 -55.66
C LEU A 51 -10.15 -51.30 -56.63
N VAL A 52 -9.85 -50.03 -56.34
CA VAL A 52 -9.12 -49.14 -57.25
C VAL A 52 -7.87 -48.52 -56.62
N LEU A 53 -7.80 -48.42 -55.28
CA LEU A 53 -6.68 -47.84 -54.57
C LEU A 53 -5.69 -48.90 -54.08
N THR A 54 -4.40 -48.58 -54.12
CA THR A 54 -3.35 -49.36 -53.48
C THR A 54 -3.05 -48.80 -52.10
N LEU A 55 -3.64 -49.39 -51.05
CA LEU A 55 -3.52 -48.96 -49.65
C LEU A 55 -2.37 -49.62 -48.88
N ASN A 56 -1.55 -50.44 -49.56
CA ASN A 56 -0.41 -51.13 -48.96
C ASN A 56 0.85 -50.92 -49.79
N LEU A 57 1.89 -50.35 -49.16
CA LEU A 57 3.21 -50.12 -49.75
C LEU A 57 3.84 -51.39 -50.35
N ARG A 58 3.50 -52.57 -49.83
CA ARG A 58 4.07 -53.85 -50.32
C ARG A 58 3.37 -54.38 -51.58
N ALA A 59 2.26 -53.76 -52.00
CA ALA A 59 1.43 -54.22 -53.11
C ALA A 59 1.57 -53.38 -54.38
N GLU A 60 2.55 -52.47 -54.44
CA GLU A 60 2.67 -51.37 -55.42
C GLU A 60 2.67 -51.79 -56.91
N HIS A 61 2.85 -53.07 -57.24
CA HIS A 61 2.84 -53.58 -58.62
C HIS A 61 2.08 -54.91 -58.79
N GLN A 62 1.09 -55.20 -57.94
CA GLN A 62 0.39 -56.50 -57.99
C GLN A 62 -0.79 -56.52 -58.97
N ASP A 63 -1.46 -55.39 -59.19
CA ASP A 63 -2.68 -55.32 -59.98
C ASP A 63 -2.66 -54.06 -60.86
N PRO A 64 -2.59 -54.21 -62.20
CA PRO A 64 -2.56 -53.06 -63.11
C PRO A 64 -3.90 -52.30 -63.15
N LYS A 65 -4.99 -52.86 -62.60
CA LYS A 65 -6.29 -52.21 -62.47
C LYS A 65 -6.42 -51.37 -61.20
N LYS A 66 -5.31 -51.11 -60.50
CA LYS A 66 -5.25 -50.23 -59.32
C LYS A 66 -4.30 -49.07 -59.53
N LEU A 67 -4.61 -47.95 -58.89
CA LEU A 67 -3.74 -46.78 -58.84
C LEU A 67 -2.45 -47.08 -58.08
N SER A 68 -1.38 -46.40 -58.47
CA SER A 68 -0.11 -46.43 -57.74
C SER A 68 -0.29 -45.98 -56.28
N VAL A 69 0.65 -46.32 -55.40
CA VAL A 69 0.59 -45.90 -53.99
C VAL A 69 0.61 -44.37 -53.87
N ALA A 70 1.46 -43.72 -54.68
CA ALA A 70 1.56 -42.26 -54.72
C ALA A 70 0.23 -41.62 -55.15
N LYS A 71 -0.39 -42.13 -56.21
CA LYS A 71 -1.65 -41.60 -56.72
C LYS A 71 -2.83 -41.91 -55.80
N SER A 72 -2.86 -43.10 -55.20
CA SER A 72 -3.86 -43.48 -54.19
C SER A 72 -3.86 -42.53 -52.98
N ALA A 73 -2.66 -42.15 -52.52
CA ALA A 73 -2.52 -41.17 -51.45
C ALA A 73 -2.98 -39.78 -51.87
N GLU A 74 -2.68 -39.35 -53.10
CA GLU A 74 -3.13 -38.08 -53.66
C GLU A 74 -4.66 -38.02 -53.72
N VAL A 75 -5.32 -39.02 -54.30
CA VAL A 75 -6.78 -39.06 -54.45
C VAL A 75 -7.49 -38.99 -53.09
N LEU A 76 -7.05 -39.77 -52.10
CA LEU A 76 -7.63 -39.75 -50.75
C LEU A 76 -7.48 -38.40 -50.06
N LEU A 77 -6.31 -37.76 -50.17
CA LEU A 77 -6.04 -36.47 -49.54
C LEU A 77 -6.77 -35.34 -50.28
N SER A 78 -6.86 -35.39 -51.61
CA SER A 78 -7.65 -34.45 -52.41
C SER A 78 -9.13 -34.54 -52.05
N LYS A 79 -9.68 -35.76 -51.89
CA LYS A 79 -11.07 -35.94 -51.46
C LYS A 79 -11.31 -35.40 -50.05
N SER A 80 -10.33 -35.59 -49.15
CA SER A 80 -10.35 -35.00 -47.81
C SER A 80 -10.33 -33.46 -47.83
N ASP A 81 -9.59 -32.83 -48.75
CA ASP A 81 -9.55 -31.38 -48.96
C ASP A 81 -10.87 -30.83 -49.51
N GLU A 82 -11.47 -31.51 -50.49
CA GLU A 82 -12.76 -31.14 -51.09
C GLU A 82 -13.87 -31.11 -50.02
N LEU A 83 -14.05 -32.21 -49.29
CA LEU A 83 -15.08 -32.33 -48.26
C LEU A 83 -14.91 -31.32 -47.11
N MET A 84 -13.67 -31.03 -46.73
CA MET A 84 -13.39 -29.98 -45.74
C MET A 84 -13.71 -28.59 -46.30
N SER A 85 -13.57 -28.38 -47.62
CA SER A 85 -13.84 -27.09 -48.25
C SER A 85 -15.34 -26.79 -48.36
N GLU A 86 -16.15 -27.84 -48.49
CA GLU A 86 -17.62 -27.77 -48.51
C GLU A 86 -18.24 -27.69 -47.11
N ALA A 87 -17.53 -28.14 -46.09
CA ALA A 87 -18.01 -28.11 -44.72
C ALA A 87 -18.26 -26.66 -44.25
N THR A 88 -19.36 -26.45 -43.54
CA THR A 88 -19.79 -25.10 -43.13
C THR A 88 -19.69 -24.85 -41.63
N GLN A 89 -19.82 -25.88 -40.80
CA GLN A 89 -19.95 -25.77 -39.34
C GLN A 89 -19.35 -26.98 -38.61
N ARG A 90 -19.24 -26.89 -37.27
CA ARG A 90 -18.65 -27.94 -36.42
C ARG A 90 -19.33 -29.30 -36.54
N SER A 91 -20.66 -29.32 -36.55
CA SER A 91 -21.45 -30.56 -36.58
C SER A 91 -21.68 -31.08 -38.00
N ASP A 92 -20.94 -30.55 -38.98
CA ASP A 92 -21.07 -30.95 -40.37
C ASP A 92 -20.50 -32.36 -40.59
N PRO A 93 -21.30 -33.33 -41.07
CA PRO A 93 -20.83 -34.69 -41.34
C PRO A 93 -19.65 -34.75 -42.32
N LEU A 94 -19.49 -33.74 -43.18
CA LEU A 94 -18.40 -33.64 -44.15
C LEU A 94 -17.03 -33.59 -43.49
N LEU A 95 -16.89 -33.01 -42.29
CA LEU A 95 -15.63 -33.02 -41.53
C LEU A 95 -15.28 -34.44 -41.06
N GLY A 96 -16.28 -35.22 -40.66
CA GLY A 96 -16.10 -36.63 -40.31
C GLY A 96 -15.64 -37.46 -41.51
N LYS A 97 -16.27 -37.27 -42.68
CA LYS A 97 -15.86 -37.92 -43.93
C LYS A 97 -14.47 -37.47 -44.38
N SER A 98 -14.15 -36.19 -44.29
CA SER A 98 -12.82 -35.64 -44.59
C SER A 98 -11.74 -36.32 -43.73
N ARG A 99 -12.01 -36.49 -42.42
CA ARG A 99 -11.11 -37.19 -41.49
C ARG A 99 -10.96 -38.67 -41.84
N PHE A 100 -12.05 -39.34 -42.22
CA PHE A 100 -12.02 -40.75 -42.65
C PHE A 100 -11.02 -40.97 -43.79
N PHE A 101 -11.09 -40.17 -44.86
CA PHE A 101 -10.16 -40.30 -45.99
C PHE A 101 -8.71 -39.93 -45.64
N ALA A 102 -8.50 -38.92 -44.79
CA ALA A 102 -7.16 -38.59 -44.29
C ALA A 102 -6.54 -39.73 -43.46
N VAL A 103 -7.35 -40.46 -42.67
CA VAL A 103 -6.91 -41.65 -41.93
C VAL A 103 -6.62 -42.81 -42.87
N ALA A 104 -7.45 -43.03 -43.89
CA ALA A 104 -7.24 -44.09 -44.88
C ALA A 104 -5.90 -43.93 -45.64
N ALA A 105 -5.42 -42.70 -45.83
CA ALA A 105 -4.12 -42.42 -46.45
C ALA A 105 -2.91 -42.70 -45.53
N ARG A 106 -3.11 -42.94 -44.22
CA ARG A 106 -2.02 -43.09 -43.23
C ARG A 106 -1.04 -44.24 -43.55
N PRO A 107 -1.47 -45.44 -43.96
CA PRO A 107 -0.54 -46.55 -44.24
C PRO A 107 0.40 -46.29 -45.42
N ILE A 108 -0.03 -45.45 -46.36
CA ILE A 108 0.68 -45.18 -47.62
C ILE A 108 1.41 -43.84 -47.64
N SER A 109 0.89 -42.83 -46.94
CA SER A 109 1.50 -41.50 -46.87
C SER A 109 1.40 -40.93 -45.43
N PRO A 110 2.15 -41.50 -44.47
CA PRO A 110 2.00 -41.17 -43.05
C PRO A 110 2.30 -39.70 -42.73
N LYS A 111 3.26 -39.08 -43.44
CA LYS A 111 3.61 -37.66 -43.24
C LYS A 111 2.47 -36.73 -43.69
N LYS A 112 2.03 -36.84 -44.95
CA LYS A 112 0.96 -36.02 -45.51
C LYS A 112 -0.38 -36.26 -44.79
N SER A 113 -0.68 -37.51 -44.45
CA SER A 113 -1.86 -37.87 -43.64
C SER A 113 -1.82 -37.20 -42.27
N LYS A 114 -0.67 -37.20 -41.58
CA LYS A 114 -0.52 -36.53 -40.29
C LYS A 114 -0.73 -35.03 -40.41
N GLU A 115 -0.06 -34.37 -41.36
CA GLU A 115 -0.23 -32.93 -41.61
C GLU A 115 -1.69 -32.57 -41.85
N LYS A 116 -2.40 -33.37 -42.66
CA LYS A 116 -3.83 -33.16 -42.94
C LYS A 116 -4.71 -33.35 -41.70
N LEU A 117 -4.41 -34.34 -40.85
CA LEU A 117 -5.13 -34.58 -39.60
C LEU A 117 -4.86 -33.50 -38.55
N ASP A 118 -3.62 -33.02 -38.44
CA ASP A 118 -3.25 -31.91 -37.55
C ASP A 118 -4.05 -30.64 -37.94
N TRP A 119 -4.27 -30.41 -39.24
CA TRP A 119 -5.14 -29.33 -39.74
C TRP A 119 -6.62 -29.51 -39.38
N LEU A 120 -7.16 -30.72 -39.52
CA LEU A 120 -8.53 -31.01 -39.11
C LEU A 120 -8.71 -30.85 -37.60
N ASP A 121 -7.72 -31.26 -36.80
CA ASP A 121 -7.71 -31.05 -35.35
C ASP A 121 -7.65 -29.55 -34.99
N ALA A 122 -6.88 -28.73 -35.75
CA ALA A 122 -6.86 -27.28 -35.58
C ALA A 122 -8.24 -26.65 -35.86
N ILE A 123 -8.89 -27.05 -36.95
CA ILE A 123 -10.24 -26.59 -37.31
C ILE A 123 -11.24 -26.96 -36.22
N ASP A 124 -11.24 -28.21 -35.75
CA ASP A 124 -12.12 -28.67 -34.68
C ASP A 124 -11.89 -27.89 -33.38
N ALA A 125 -10.63 -27.59 -33.04
CA ALA A 125 -10.29 -26.77 -31.88
C ALA A 125 -10.77 -25.32 -32.03
N ALA A 126 -10.57 -24.69 -33.19
CA ALA A 126 -11.05 -23.33 -33.46
C ALA A 126 -12.58 -23.23 -33.33
N LEU A 127 -13.31 -24.17 -33.93
CA LEU A 127 -14.76 -24.24 -33.86
C LEU A 127 -15.25 -24.55 -32.43
N GLU A 128 -14.51 -25.35 -31.65
CA GLU A 128 -14.83 -25.60 -30.23
C GLU A 128 -14.73 -24.33 -29.38
N LEU A 129 -13.73 -23.52 -29.72
CA LEU A 129 -13.47 -22.23 -29.08
C LEU A 129 -14.43 -21.13 -29.58
N GLY A 130 -15.46 -21.48 -30.36
CA GLY A 130 -16.53 -20.58 -30.78
C GLY A 130 -16.18 -19.71 -32.00
N CYS A 131 -15.16 -20.09 -32.77
CA CYS A 131 -14.90 -19.47 -34.07
C CYS A 131 -16.09 -19.75 -35.02
N THR A 132 -16.55 -18.70 -35.70
CA THR A 132 -17.69 -18.78 -36.65
C THR A 132 -17.26 -18.85 -38.11
N MET A 133 -15.94 -18.84 -38.37
CA MET A 133 -15.41 -18.98 -39.73
C MET A 133 -15.64 -20.40 -40.27
N MET A 134 -15.85 -20.50 -41.58
CA MET A 134 -15.91 -21.79 -42.26
C MET A 134 -14.55 -22.51 -42.16
N PRO A 135 -14.53 -23.86 -42.09
CA PRO A 135 -13.32 -24.69 -42.11
C PRO A 135 -12.25 -24.26 -43.13
N ILE A 136 -12.65 -23.98 -44.38
CA ILE A 136 -11.72 -23.50 -45.42
C ILE A 136 -11.12 -22.14 -45.10
N ALA A 137 -11.91 -21.21 -44.56
CA ALA A 137 -11.44 -19.90 -44.17
C ALA A 137 -10.45 -19.99 -43.00
N ILE A 138 -10.67 -20.92 -42.06
CA ILE A 138 -9.74 -21.20 -40.96
C ILE A 138 -8.40 -21.69 -41.52
N LYS A 139 -8.42 -22.66 -42.46
CA LYS A 139 -7.20 -23.21 -43.09
C LYS A 139 -6.40 -22.14 -43.85
N LEU A 140 -7.08 -21.18 -44.49
CA LEU A 140 -6.45 -20.12 -45.30
C LEU A 140 -6.07 -18.87 -44.49
N SER A 141 -6.44 -18.79 -43.21
CA SER A 141 -6.13 -17.65 -42.36
C SER A 141 -4.65 -17.62 -42.00
N ASP A 142 -4.12 -16.42 -41.72
CA ASP A 142 -2.82 -16.31 -41.08
C ASP A 142 -2.89 -16.87 -39.64
N HIS A 143 -1.93 -17.72 -39.28
CA HIS A 143 -2.04 -18.55 -38.07
C HIS A 143 -1.94 -17.72 -36.79
N ASP A 144 -1.10 -16.68 -36.79
CA ASP A 144 -0.90 -15.81 -35.63
C ASP A 144 -2.13 -14.93 -35.38
N THR A 145 -2.68 -14.34 -36.44
CA THR A 145 -3.92 -13.54 -36.37
C THR A 145 -5.11 -14.40 -35.97
N LEU A 146 -5.25 -15.60 -36.53
CA LEU A 146 -6.29 -16.57 -36.15
C LEU A 146 -6.21 -16.92 -34.66
N LEU A 147 -5.02 -17.28 -34.16
CA LEU A 147 -4.83 -17.59 -32.74
C LEU A 147 -5.23 -16.41 -31.86
N ARG A 148 -4.76 -15.21 -32.18
CA ARG A 148 -5.05 -13.98 -31.45
C ARG A 148 -6.56 -13.71 -31.38
N ASP A 149 -7.25 -13.87 -32.49
CA ASP A 149 -8.67 -13.53 -32.59
C ASP A 149 -9.52 -14.59 -31.88
N VAL A 150 -9.18 -15.88 -31.99
CA VAL A 150 -9.82 -16.97 -31.22
C VAL A 150 -9.64 -16.78 -29.71
N VAL A 151 -8.46 -16.38 -29.24
CA VAL A 151 -8.21 -16.13 -27.82
C VAL A 151 -9.07 -14.98 -27.27
N ARG A 152 -9.38 -13.99 -28.11
CA ARG A 152 -10.22 -12.83 -27.74
C ARG A 152 -11.71 -13.14 -27.67
N LEU A 153 -12.15 -14.29 -28.18
CA LEU A 153 -13.56 -14.67 -28.13
C LEU A 153 -13.96 -15.04 -26.70
N GLY A 154 -14.91 -14.28 -26.14
CA GLY A 154 -15.50 -14.54 -24.84
C GLY A 154 -14.46 -14.72 -23.73
N SER A 155 -14.47 -15.89 -23.09
CA SER A 155 -13.58 -16.24 -21.98
C SER A 155 -12.51 -17.28 -22.34
N ASN A 156 -12.19 -17.42 -23.64
CA ASN A 156 -11.22 -18.40 -24.14
C ASN A 156 -9.83 -18.25 -23.53
N TYR A 157 -9.43 -17.03 -23.19
CA TYR A 157 -8.16 -16.76 -22.50
C TYR A 157 -8.01 -17.52 -21.17
N LYS A 158 -9.10 -17.98 -20.54
CA LYS A 158 -9.06 -18.81 -19.33
C LYS A 158 -8.70 -20.27 -19.60
N GLN A 159 -8.80 -20.70 -20.86
CA GLN A 159 -8.59 -22.07 -21.33
C GLN A 159 -7.17 -22.29 -21.87
N GLY A 160 -6.13 -21.74 -21.22
CA GLY A 160 -4.75 -21.72 -21.73
C GLY A 160 -4.19 -23.08 -22.22
N LYS A 161 -4.58 -24.21 -21.62
CA LYS A 161 -4.18 -25.56 -22.12
C LYS A 161 -4.74 -25.87 -23.51
N LYS A 162 -6.01 -25.53 -23.77
CA LYS A 162 -6.64 -25.73 -25.08
C LYS A 162 -6.05 -24.80 -26.12
N ILE A 163 -5.86 -23.52 -25.77
CA ILE A 163 -5.20 -22.53 -26.64
C ILE A 163 -3.78 -22.97 -26.99
N LEU A 164 -3.03 -23.52 -26.04
CA LEU A 164 -1.70 -24.05 -26.31
C LEU A 164 -1.72 -25.25 -27.27
N SER A 165 -2.68 -26.17 -27.10
CA SER A 165 -2.87 -27.28 -28.05
C SER A 165 -3.18 -26.76 -29.45
N PHE A 166 -4.07 -25.77 -29.54
CA PHE A 166 -4.44 -25.13 -30.80
C PHE A 166 -3.25 -24.44 -31.47
N ALA A 167 -2.45 -23.68 -30.71
CA ALA A 167 -1.24 -23.03 -31.23
C ALA A 167 -0.20 -24.04 -31.77
N LYS A 168 -0.08 -25.22 -31.14
CA LYS A 168 0.77 -26.30 -31.63
C LYS A 168 0.24 -26.91 -32.93
N GLN A 169 -1.07 -27.08 -33.06
CA GLN A 169 -1.71 -27.60 -34.27
C GLN A 169 -1.59 -26.63 -35.45
N LEU A 170 -1.64 -25.31 -35.18
CA LEU A 170 -1.37 -24.26 -36.16
C LEU A 170 0.13 -24.12 -36.51
N ASN A 171 1.02 -24.91 -35.89
CA ASN A 171 2.45 -24.87 -36.14
C ASN A 171 3.07 -23.47 -35.96
N ILE A 172 2.67 -22.74 -34.91
CA ILE A 172 3.19 -21.40 -34.60
C ILE A 172 4.59 -21.50 -33.97
N ASP A 173 5.47 -20.57 -34.34
CA ASP A 173 6.79 -20.43 -33.73
C ASP A 173 6.67 -20.08 -32.24
N THR A 174 7.38 -20.83 -31.39
CA THR A 174 7.34 -20.70 -29.92
C THR A 174 5.91 -20.76 -29.34
N PRO A 175 5.16 -21.86 -29.54
CA PRO A 175 3.71 -21.92 -29.31
C PRO A 175 3.32 -21.66 -27.85
N ILE A 176 4.20 -21.98 -26.89
CA ILE A 176 3.97 -21.72 -25.47
C ILE A 176 3.99 -20.21 -25.19
N ALA A 177 5.05 -19.51 -25.61
CA ALA A 177 5.20 -18.09 -25.35
C ALA A 177 4.09 -17.29 -26.05
N THR A 178 3.82 -17.58 -27.32
CA THR A 178 2.83 -16.86 -28.13
C THR A 178 1.40 -17.07 -27.61
N ALA A 179 0.98 -18.32 -27.36
CA ALA A 179 -0.37 -18.63 -26.87
C ALA A 179 -0.65 -18.01 -25.50
N LEU A 180 0.29 -18.13 -24.56
CA LEU A 180 0.13 -17.59 -23.22
C LEU A 180 0.20 -16.07 -23.21
N SER A 181 0.98 -15.46 -24.11
CA SER A 181 1.01 -14.00 -24.25
C SER A 181 -0.30 -13.45 -24.76
N TYR A 182 -0.93 -14.10 -25.75
CA TYR A 182 -2.27 -13.71 -26.18
C TYR A 182 -3.32 -13.90 -25.09
N CYS A 183 -3.23 -14.99 -24.32
CA CYS A 183 -4.10 -15.20 -23.16
C CYS A 183 -3.91 -14.09 -22.11
N ALA A 184 -2.67 -13.70 -21.81
CA ALA A 184 -2.35 -12.63 -20.88
C ALA A 184 -2.85 -11.27 -21.38
N LEU A 185 -2.68 -10.96 -22.67
CA LEU A 185 -3.21 -9.74 -23.30
C LEU A 185 -4.74 -9.67 -23.21
N ALA A 186 -5.43 -10.79 -23.42
CA ALA A 186 -6.88 -10.87 -23.30
C ALA A 186 -7.36 -10.77 -21.83
N ALA A 187 -6.63 -11.38 -20.89
CA ALA A 187 -6.86 -11.24 -19.45
C ALA A 187 -6.70 -9.79 -18.99
N LEU A 188 -5.64 -9.10 -19.45
CA LEU A 188 -5.38 -7.69 -19.18
C LEU A 188 -6.55 -6.81 -19.65
N ARG A 189 -7.05 -7.03 -20.88
CA ARG A 189 -8.22 -6.30 -21.41
C ARG A 189 -9.51 -6.57 -20.63
N SER A 190 -9.65 -7.78 -20.10
CA SER A 190 -10.81 -8.20 -19.31
C SER A 190 -10.68 -7.84 -17.82
N ASN A 191 -9.60 -7.14 -17.44
CA ASN A 191 -9.25 -6.81 -16.05
C ASN A 191 -9.21 -8.03 -15.10
N ASP A 192 -8.72 -9.16 -15.61
CA ASP A 192 -8.65 -10.44 -14.88
C ASP A 192 -7.24 -10.67 -14.32
N ALA A 193 -6.99 -10.12 -13.13
CA ALA A 193 -5.70 -10.17 -12.44
C ALA A 193 -5.19 -11.60 -12.18
N VAL A 194 -6.09 -12.55 -11.91
CA VAL A 194 -5.73 -13.92 -11.52
C VAL A 194 -5.10 -14.65 -12.69
N TYR A 195 -5.74 -14.59 -13.87
CA TYR A 195 -5.22 -15.23 -15.06
C TYR A 195 -4.01 -14.48 -15.65
N LEU A 196 -3.99 -13.16 -15.54
CA LEU A 196 -2.84 -12.36 -15.95
C LEU A 196 -1.56 -12.77 -15.20
N SER A 197 -1.59 -12.79 -13.86
CA SER A 197 -0.45 -13.20 -13.05
C SER A 197 -0.02 -14.65 -13.32
N LYS A 198 -0.99 -15.54 -13.54
CA LYS A 198 -0.71 -16.94 -13.89
C LYS A 198 0.09 -17.07 -15.19
N TYR A 199 -0.30 -16.33 -16.24
CA TYR A 199 0.36 -16.42 -17.54
C TYR A 199 1.67 -15.68 -17.60
N ILE A 200 1.78 -14.52 -16.95
CA ILE A 200 3.04 -13.76 -16.87
C ILE A 200 4.16 -14.65 -16.33
N GLY A 201 3.96 -15.36 -15.21
CA GLY A 201 4.99 -16.21 -14.60
C GLY A 201 5.52 -17.32 -15.52
N GLU A 202 4.72 -17.81 -16.47
CA GLU A 202 5.16 -18.80 -17.46
C GLU A 202 5.84 -18.15 -18.67
N VAL A 203 5.40 -16.95 -19.07
CA VAL A 203 5.89 -16.24 -20.26
C VAL A 203 7.25 -15.55 -20.03
N MET A 204 7.59 -15.15 -18.80
CA MET A 204 8.81 -14.40 -18.49
C MET A 204 10.13 -15.08 -18.92
N LYS A 205 10.10 -16.39 -19.16
CA LYS A 205 11.28 -17.17 -19.58
C LYS A 205 11.57 -17.08 -21.08
N ALA A 206 10.66 -16.51 -21.86
CA ALA A 206 10.80 -16.39 -23.31
C ALA A 206 11.84 -15.33 -23.71
N LYS A 207 12.49 -15.53 -24.86
CA LYS A 207 13.48 -14.62 -25.44
C LYS A 207 13.24 -14.48 -26.93
N GLY A 208 13.37 -13.26 -27.46
CA GLY A 208 13.20 -12.98 -28.89
C GLY A 208 11.78 -13.21 -29.44
N VAL A 209 10.73 -13.15 -28.60
CA VAL A 209 9.34 -13.35 -29.02
C VAL A 209 8.60 -12.00 -29.07
N PRO A 210 8.22 -11.49 -30.26
CA PRO A 210 7.63 -10.15 -30.40
C PRO A 210 6.33 -9.93 -29.61
N VAL A 211 5.48 -10.95 -29.51
CA VAL A 211 4.20 -10.86 -28.77
C VAL A 211 4.44 -10.73 -27.26
N VAL A 212 5.54 -11.29 -26.74
CA VAL A 212 5.95 -11.15 -25.34
C VAL A 212 6.40 -9.73 -25.05
N HIS A 213 7.16 -9.12 -25.96
CA HIS A 213 7.52 -7.70 -25.89
C HIS A 213 6.26 -6.82 -25.87
N GLN A 214 5.32 -7.05 -26.78
CA GLN A 214 4.04 -6.33 -26.82
C GLN A 214 3.26 -6.46 -25.50
N LEU A 215 3.21 -7.66 -24.91
CA LEU A 215 2.58 -7.90 -23.61
C LEU A 215 3.23 -7.05 -22.52
N CYS A 216 4.56 -7.05 -22.43
CA CYS A 216 5.29 -6.27 -21.43
C CYS A 216 5.01 -4.77 -21.58
N MET A 217 5.02 -4.25 -22.82
CA MET A 217 4.67 -2.85 -23.10
C MET A 217 3.25 -2.50 -22.64
N LYS A 218 2.28 -3.39 -22.91
CA LYS A 218 0.88 -3.18 -22.48
C LYS A 218 0.68 -3.29 -20.97
N ILE A 219 1.45 -4.14 -20.29
CA ILE A 219 1.43 -4.22 -18.82
C ILE A 219 1.98 -2.92 -18.24
N MET A 220 3.10 -2.41 -18.76
CA MET A 220 3.70 -1.16 -18.29
C MET A 220 2.69 -0.01 -18.34
N ASP A 221 1.96 0.14 -19.45
CA ASP A 221 0.94 1.18 -19.62
C ASP A 221 -0.39 0.94 -18.91
N SER A 222 -0.60 -0.26 -18.35
CA SER A 222 -1.82 -0.60 -17.65
C SER A 222 -1.82 -0.05 -16.22
N PRO A 223 -2.99 0.31 -15.65
CA PRO A 223 -3.11 0.55 -14.21
C PRO A 223 -2.91 -0.71 -13.36
N HIS A 224 -2.93 -1.90 -13.97
CA HIS A 224 -2.71 -3.16 -13.27
C HIS A 224 -1.22 -3.46 -13.13
N VAL A 225 -0.74 -3.51 -11.89
CA VAL A 225 0.68 -3.73 -11.55
C VAL A 225 0.86 -5.17 -11.05
N PRO A 226 1.51 -6.06 -11.81
CA PRO A 226 1.99 -7.35 -11.30
C PRO A 226 2.89 -7.16 -10.08
N THR A 227 3.01 -8.20 -9.24
CA THR A 227 3.76 -8.14 -7.97
C THR A 227 5.22 -7.69 -8.16
N ASP A 228 5.89 -8.11 -9.24
CA ASP A 228 7.29 -7.78 -9.54
C ASP A 228 7.44 -7.19 -10.95
N MET A 229 7.52 -5.86 -11.03
CA MET A 229 7.70 -5.13 -12.30
C MET A 229 9.12 -5.22 -12.87
N GLU A 230 10.13 -5.49 -12.05
CA GLU A 230 11.53 -5.64 -12.50
C GLU A 230 11.69 -6.81 -13.48
N ASP A 231 10.97 -7.90 -13.23
CA ASP A 231 10.93 -9.05 -14.13
C ASP A 231 10.27 -8.67 -15.47
N VAL A 232 9.23 -7.83 -15.44
CA VAL A 232 8.54 -7.33 -16.65
C VAL A 232 9.48 -6.48 -17.48
N TYR A 233 10.23 -5.57 -16.86
CA TYR A 233 11.22 -4.74 -17.55
C TYR A 233 12.33 -5.58 -18.17
N SER A 234 12.86 -6.55 -17.42
CA SER A 234 13.88 -7.47 -17.90
C SER A 234 13.37 -8.32 -19.07
N CYS A 235 12.13 -8.82 -18.99
CA CYS A 235 11.49 -9.58 -20.05
C CYS A 235 11.26 -8.74 -21.31
N ALA A 236 10.87 -7.46 -21.16
CA ALA A 236 10.70 -6.54 -22.28
C ALA A 236 12.01 -6.35 -23.06
N ILE A 237 13.13 -6.12 -22.36
CA ILE A 237 14.46 -5.95 -22.97
C ILE A 237 14.92 -7.24 -23.67
N ASN A 238 14.65 -8.41 -23.08
CA ASN A 238 15.04 -9.69 -23.67
C ASN A 238 14.24 -10.09 -24.93
N ASN A 239 13.12 -9.40 -25.21
CA ASN A 239 12.23 -9.72 -26.33
C ASN A 239 12.07 -8.55 -27.32
N CYS A 240 12.69 -7.40 -27.08
CA CYS A 240 12.65 -6.28 -28.03
C CYS A 240 13.59 -6.53 -29.22
N SER A 241 13.23 -5.98 -30.39
CA SER A 241 14.14 -5.84 -31.52
C SER A 241 15.09 -4.64 -31.31
N GLU A 242 16.20 -4.59 -32.04
CA GLU A 242 17.12 -3.43 -31.98
C GLU A 242 16.42 -2.10 -32.32
N GLU A 243 15.44 -2.14 -33.22
CA GLU A 243 14.65 -0.97 -33.63
C GLU A 243 13.78 -0.40 -32.49
N ASN A 244 13.27 -1.28 -31.62
CA ASN A 244 12.31 -0.90 -30.57
C ASN A 244 12.98 -0.73 -29.18
N LEU A 245 14.30 -0.85 -29.09
CA LEU A 245 15.03 -0.78 -27.82
C LEU A 245 14.85 0.58 -27.12
N LEU A 246 14.95 1.68 -27.87
CA LEU A 246 14.76 3.03 -27.32
C LEU A 246 13.35 3.23 -26.79
N GLU A 247 12.33 2.84 -27.55
CA GLU A 247 10.93 2.91 -27.12
C GLU A 247 10.68 2.09 -25.86
N THR A 248 11.32 0.92 -25.76
CA THR A 248 11.21 0.04 -24.58
C THR A 248 11.82 0.70 -23.34
N ILE A 249 13.01 1.31 -23.47
CA ILE A 249 13.68 2.02 -22.37
C ILE A 249 12.85 3.22 -21.92
N ASP A 250 12.29 3.99 -22.85
CA ASP A 250 11.43 5.13 -22.55
C ASP A 250 10.14 4.69 -21.83
N ALA A 251 9.52 3.59 -22.26
CA ALA A 251 8.35 3.01 -21.60
C ALA A 251 8.65 2.51 -20.18
N ILE A 252 9.82 1.90 -19.95
CA ILE A 252 10.29 1.51 -18.61
C ILE A 252 10.42 2.75 -17.73
N SER A 253 11.13 3.78 -18.19
CA SER A 253 11.29 5.04 -17.45
C SER A 253 9.95 5.70 -17.15
N GLY A 254 9.02 5.69 -18.10
CA GLY A 254 7.66 6.19 -17.94
C GLY A 254 6.87 5.40 -16.89
N SER A 255 6.94 4.08 -16.93
CA SER A 255 6.32 3.18 -15.95
C SER A 255 6.86 3.42 -14.54
N GLU A 256 8.18 3.47 -14.38
CA GLU A 256 8.81 3.80 -13.09
C GLU A 256 8.38 5.16 -12.57
N LYS A 257 8.36 6.19 -13.43
CA LYS A 257 7.86 7.53 -13.05
C LYS A 257 6.39 7.48 -12.62
N ARG A 258 5.51 6.75 -13.32
CA ARG A 258 4.09 6.60 -12.95
C ARG A 258 3.93 5.89 -11.60
N LEU A 259 4.63 4.77 -11.40
CA LEU A 259 4.58 4.02 -10.14
C LEU A 259 5.18 4.83 -8.98
N ASN A 260 6.26 5.56 -9.23
CA ASN A 260 6.86 6.46 -8.25
C ASN A 260 5.97 7.68 -7.96
N ALA A 261 5.25 8.22 -8.95
CA ALA A 261 4.25 9.28 -8.73
C ALA A 261 3.08 8.78 -7.87
N GLY A 262 2.58 7.56 -8.13
CA GLY A 262 1.58 6.90 -7.28
C GLY A 262 2.06 6.68 -5.84
N ARG A 263 3.37 6.40 -5.65
CA ARG A 263 4.01 6.36 -4.32
C ARG A 263 4.21 7.74 -3.69
N ARG A 264 4.51 8.78 -4.48
CA ARG A 264 4.72 10.17 -4.01
C ARG A 264 3.44 10.90 -3.59
N VAL A 265 2.26 10.46 -4.03
CA VAL A 265 0.96 11.05 -3.62
C VAL A 265 0.61 10.75 -2.14
N ARG A 266 1.44 10.00 -1.41
CA ARG A 266 1.33 9.83 0.06
C ARG A 266 2.61 10.24 0.78
N GLU A 267 3.23 11.35 0.40
CA GLU A 267 4.09 12.08 1.34
C GLU A 267 3.18 12.75 2.38
N PHE A 268 3.36 12.39 3.65
CA PHE A 268 2.72 13.13 4.74
C PHE A 268 3.28 14.54 4.74
N GLN A 269 2.43 15.52 4.49
CA GLN A 269 2.77 16.89 4.82
C GLN A 269 2.72 17.02 6.34
N LEU A 270 3.65 17.78 6.92
CA LEU A 270 3.72 17.96 8.37
C LEU A 270 2.39 18.51 8.94
N GLU A 271 1.70 19.30 8.13
CA GLU A 271 0.39 19.90 8.39
C GLU A 271 -0.74 18.87 8.49
N ASP A 272 -0.60 17.69 7.86
CA ASP A 272 -1.61 16.63 7.85
C ASP A 272 -1.58 15.75 9.12
N VAL A 273 -0.56 15.93 9.96
CA VAL A 273 -0.41 15.22 11.23
C VAL A 273 -0.78 16.16 12.37
N PRO A 274 -1.90 15.93 13.06
CA PRO A 274 -2.31 16.76 14.20
C PRO A 274 -1.26 16.66 15.31
N ILE A 275 -0.97 17.79 15.95
CA ILE A 275 -0.05 17.84 17.10
C ILE A 275 -0.78 17.28 18.33
N SER A 276 -0.14 16.35 19.04
CA SER A 276 -0.67 15.82 20.30
C SER A 276 -0.69 16.91 21.39
N GLU A 277 -1.85 17.08 22.03
CA GLU A 277 -2.05 18.02 23.14
C GLU A 277 -1.90 17.33 24.51
N ASP A 278 -2.08 16.02 24.55
CA ASP A 278 -2.08 15.21 25.76
C ASP A 278 -0.69 14.65 26.11
N VAL A 279 -0.45 14.42 27.40
CA VAL A 279 0.74 13.69 27.86
C VAL A 279 0.44 12.19 27.80
N VAL A 280 1.05 11.51 26.84
CA VAL A 280 0.91 10.06 26.64
C VAL A 280 2.04 9.35 27.36
N GLY A 281 1.71 8.71 28.49
CA GLY A 281 2.67 8.03 29.35
C GLY A 281 3.16 6.71 28.78
N ASP A 282 4.47 6.46 28.89
CA ASP A 282 5.11 5.20 28.48
C ASP A 282 4.74 4.05 29.45
N PRO A 283 4.70 2.77 29.00
CA PRO A 283 4.57 1.60 29.87
C PRO A 283 5.57 1.53 31.04
N MET A 284 6.65 2.31 31.01
CA MET A 284 7.56 2.49 32.16
C MET A 284 6.94 3.24 33.36
N TYR A 285 5.86 4.01 33.16
CA TYR A 285 5.18 4.79 34.21
C TYR A 285 3.70 4.43 34.42
N THR A 286 3.14 3.59 33.54
CA THR A 286 1.76 3.09 33.61
C THR A 286 1.79 1.55 33.62
N PRO A 287 1.11 0.86 34.55
CA PRO A 287 1.10 -0.61 34.57
C PRO A 287 0.69 -1.19 33.21
N LEU A 288 1.51 -2.09 32.64
CA LEU A 288 1.35 -2.68 31.29
C LEU A 288 -0.05 -3.26 31.01
N LYS A 289 -0.80 -3.63 32.05
CA LYS A 289 -2.17 -4.16 31.93
C LYS A 289 -3.23 -3.09 31.60
N LEU A 290 -2.90 -1.82 31.80
CA LEU A 290 -3.79 -0.67 31.61
C LEU A 290 -3.43 0.16 30.37
N TYR A 291 -2.22 0.00 29.83
CA TYR A 291 -1.72 0.80 28.71
C TYR A 291 -1.80 0.04 27.38
N ASN A 292 -2.54 0.59 26.41
CA ASN A 292 -2.51 0.11 25.03
C ASN A 292 -2.47 1.31 24.05
N PRO A 293 -1.28 1.69 23.57
CA PRO A 293 -1.08 2.91 22.77
C PRO A 293 -1.91 2.90 21.47
N ARG A 294 -2.12 1.71 20.88
CA ARG A 294 -2.96 1.54 19.68
C ARG A 294 -4.47 1.59 19.96
N LYS A 295 -4.94 1.57 21.21
CA LYS A 295 -6.37 1.78 21.51
C LYS A 295 -6.70 3.25 21.75
N GLU A 296 -5.74 4.03 22.21
CA GLU A 296 -5.93 5.45 22.58
C GLU A 296 -5.68 6.39 21.40
N ALA A 297 -4.82 6.03 20.44
CA ALA A 297 -4.66 6.78 19.19
C ALA A 297 -5.95 6.75 18.34
N SER A 298 -6.23 7.81 17.58
CA SER A 298 -7.34 7.81 16.62
C SER A 298 -7.11 6.79 15.49
N ASP A 299 -8.18 6.28 14.88
CA ASP A 299 -8.08 5.31 13.77
C ASP A 299 -7.25 5.87 12.60
N ASP A 300 -7.37 7.18 12.33
CA ASP A 300 -6.56 7.91 11.36
C ASP A 300 -5.06 7.87 11.72
N VAL A 301 -4.70 8.22 12.95
CA VAL A 301 -3.31 8.24 13.41
C VAL A 301 -2.68 6.85 13.40
N ARG A 302 -3.43 5.79 13.78
CA ARG A 302 -2.94 4.40 13.71
C ARG A 302 -2.64 3.95 12.29
N GLN A 303 -3.51 4.32 11.35
CA GLN A 303 -3.31 4.00 9.93
C GLN A 303 -2.06 4.73 9.39
N LYS A 304 -1.85 5.98 9.79
CA LYS A 304 -0.68 6.79 9.41
C LYS A 304 0.63 6.24 9.99
N LEU A 305 0.64 5.81 11.26
CA LEU A 305 1.77 5.14 11.91
C LEU A 305 2.17 3.85 11.19
N THR A 306 1.21 2.95 10.95
CA THR A 306 1.46 1.67 10.27
C THR A 306 2.04 1.88 8.87
N TYR A 307 1.55 2.90 8.16
CA TYR A 307 2.07 3.27 6.84
C TYR A 307 3.49 3.85 6.92
N PHE A 308 3.77 4.75 7.87
CA PHE A 308 5.08 5.35 8.04
C PHE A 308 6.15 4.32 8.44
N GLU A 309 5.84 3.39 9.36
CA GLU A 309 6.74 2.29 9.74
C GLU A 309 7.13 1.41 8.56
N SER A 310 6.19 1.18 7.63
CA SER A 310 6.36 0.28 6.50
C SER A 310 6.99 0.96 5.27
N TYR A 311 6.74 2.26 5.08
CA TYR A 311 6.99 2.95 3.80
C TYR A 311 7.47 4.41 3.93
N GLY A 312 7.57 4.96 5.14
CA GLY A 312 7.92 6.37 5.36
C GLY A 312 9.37 6.68 4.99
N LYS A 313 9.60 7.81 4.29
CA LYS A 313 10.91 8.47 4.31
C LYS A 313 11.17 8.94 5.74
N ARG A 314 12.44 8.97 6.17
CA ARG A 314 12.86 9.46 7.50
C ARG A 314 12.72 10.99 7.63
N ASP A 315 11.53 11.54 7.40
CA ASP A 315 11.20 12.87 7.89
C ASP A 315 11.08 12.77 9.41
N THR A 316 12.06 13.36 10.09
CA THR A 316 12.21 13.28 11.54
C THR A 316 11.07 14.00 12.26
N GLU A 317 10.45 15.03 11.68
CA GLU A 317 9.44 15.84 12.35
C GLU A 317 8.04 15.23 12.24
N VAL A 318 7.70 14.68 11.07
CA VAL A 318 6.47 13.88 10.87
C VAL A 318 6.46 12.67 11.82
N PHE A 319 7.59 11.97 11.93
CA PHE A 319 7.73 10.84 12.84
C PHE A 319 7.56 11.23 14.31
N LYS A 320 8.16 12.35 14.74
CA LYS A 320 8.00 12.87 16.10
C LYS A 320 6.54 13.18 16.44
N ARG A 321 5.78 13.81 15.52
CA ARG A 321 4.36 14.09 15.75
C ARG A 321 3.53 12.82 15.86
N LEU A 322 3.78 11.83 15.01
CA LEU A 322 3.08 10.55 15.04
C LEU A 322 3.35 9.79 16.34
N ILE A 323 4.61 9.67 16.76
CA ILE A 323 4.98 8.94 17.97
C ILE A 323 4.58 9.68 19.26
N ALA A 324 4.37 11.00 19.22
CA ALA A 324 3.85 11.76 20.36
C ALA A 324 2.43 11.34 20.77
N HIS A 325 1.66 10.72 19.87
CA HIS A 325 0.36 10.10 20.16
C HIS A 325 0.50 8.69 20.78
N GLU A 326 1.69 8.09 20.74
CA GLU A 326 1.97 6.75 21.30
C GLU A 326 2.87 6.77 22.55
N SER A 327 3.76 7.75 22.69
CA SER A 327 4.60 7.95 23.88
C SER A 327 5.26 9.32 23.81
N SER A 328 4.87 10.20 24.73
CA SER A 328 5.53 11.49 24.89
C SER A 328 7.00 11.33 25.30
N THR A 329 7.34 10.24 26.00
CA THR A 329 8.72 9.93 26.41
C THR A 329 9.61 9.59 25.21
N ILE A 330 9.11 8.74 24.29
CA ILE A 330 9.87 8.35 23.10
C ILE A 330 9.98 9.53 22.13
N ALA A 331 8.91 10.32 21.96
CA ALA A 331 8.92 11.54 21.15
C ALA A 331 9.97 12.55 21.66
N LEU A 332 10.01 12.77 22.98
CA LEU A 332 11.00 13.64 23.62
C LEU A 332 12.43 13.12 23.44
N TRP A 333 12.66 11.82 23.66
CA TRP A 333 13.97 11.21 23.41
C TRP A 333 14.41 11.42 21.96
N PHE A 334 13.53 11.13 21.00
CA PHE A 334 13.84 11.33 19.60
C PHE A 334 14.13 12.80 19.28
N SER A 335 13.40 13.75 19.88
CA SER A 335 13.68 15.19 19.73
C SER A 335 15.07 15.59 20.23
N LEU A 336 15.49 15.08 21.40
CA LEU A 336 16.81 15.36 21.98
C LEU A 336 17.96 14.77 21.14
N PHE A 337 17.73 13.62 20.49
CA PHE A 337 18.80 12.87 19.82
C PHE A 337 18.81 12.98 18.29
N SER A 338 17.70 13.35 17.62
CA SER A 338 17.64 13.43 16.15
C SER A 338 18.19 14.74 15.56
N GLY A 339 18.58 15.71 16.39
CA GLY A 339 18.90 17.09 15.97
C GLY A 339 20.39 17.45 15.85
N LYS A 340 21.34 16.50 15.88
CA LYS A 340 22.78 16.86 15.80
C LYS A 340 23.34 17.03 14.37
N ASN A 341 22.57 16.73 13.32
CA ASN A 341 23.06 16.73 11.93
C ASN A 341 22.26 17.60 10.92
N SER A 342 21.23 18.31 11.34
CA SER A 342 20.56 19.30 10.48
C SER A 342 21.12 20.67 10.79
N LEU A 343 21.94 21.19 9.88
CA LEU A 343 22.22 22.62 9.72
C LEU A 343 20.90 23.35 9.42
N GLU A 344 20.08 23.55 10.44
CA GLU A 344 19.05 24.57 10.39
C GLU A 344 19.42 25.62 11.41
N GLU A 345 19.73 26.79 10.85
CA GLU A 345 20.06 28.00 11.54
C GLU A 345 19.08 28.22 12.69
N ASP A 346 19.68 28.62 13.81
CA ASP A 346 19.08 29.26 14.97
C ASP A 346 18.35 30.53 14.51
N SER A 347 17.23 30.35 13.81
CA SER A 347 16.28 31.41 13.58
C SER A 347 15.51 31.56 14.88
N GLY A 348 15.79 32.64 15.61
CA GLY A 348 15.10 33.05 16.83
C GLY A 348 13.63 33.39 16.63
N ALA A 349 12.88 32.55 15.90
CA ALA A 349 11.44 32.57 15.80
C ALA A 349 10.85 31.63 16.88
N PRO A 350 9.91 32.10 17.71
CA PRO A 350 9.32 31.30 18.78
C PRO A 350 8.42 30.14 18.27
N ASP A 351 8.18 30.05 16.97
CA ASP A 351 7.22 29.14 16.32
C ASP A 351 7.87 28.27 15.22
N GLY A 352 8.96 27.57 15.54
CA GLY A 352 9.38 26.42 14.75
C GLY A 352 8.33 25.29 14.80
N PRO A 353 8.32 24.34 13.84
CA PRO A 353 7.40 23.21 13.89
C PRO A 353 7.62 22.40 15.19
N THR A 354 6.65 22.45 16.10
CA THR A 354 6.72 21.75 17.38
C THR A 354 6.03 20.39 17.32
N TRP A 355 6.69 19.35 17.84
CA TRP A 355 6.14 17.99 17.95
C TRP A 355 5.03 17.85 19.02
N THR A 356 4.96 18.78 19.97
CA THR A 356 3.92 18.82 21.02
C THR A 356 3.42 20.23 21.27
N LYS A 357 2.17 20.38 21.71
CA LYS A 357 1.60 21.62 22.25
C LYS A 357 1.69 21.72 23.77
N ASN A 358 2.15 20.66 24.45
CA ASN A 358 2.21 20.62 25.90
C ASN A 358 3.33 21.51 26.45
N ASP A 359 2.96 22.61 27.11
CA ASP A 359 3.91 23.60 27.64
C ASP A 359 4.89 23.00 28.65
N LYS A 360 4.45 22.05 29.49
CA LYS A 360 5.31 21.40 30.48
C LYS A 360 6.39 20.54 29.82
N LEU A 361 6.05 19.79 28.77
CA LEU A 361 7.01 19.02 27.98
C LEU A 361 7.98 19.93 27.21
N LYS A 362 7.50 21.04 26.63
CA LYS A 362 8.37 22.04 25.98
C LYS A 362 9.37 22.65 26.96
N ARG A 363 8.89 23.06 28.13
CA ARG A 363 9.73 23.62 29.20
C ARG A 363 10.73 22.57 29.71
N TYR A 364 10.30 21.32 29.84
CA TYR A 364 11.17 20.23 30.24
C TYR A 364 12.27 19.96 29.21
N GLU A 365 11.93 19.88 27.92
CA GLU A 365 12.89 19.73 26.84
C GLU A 365 13.91 20.89 26.82
N LYS A 366 13.42 22.14 26.92
CA LYS A 366 14.28 23.33 27.02
C LYS A 366 15.22 23.25 28.22
N GLY A 367 14.71 22.81 29.38
CA GLY A 367 15.51 22.60 30.58
C GLY A 367 16.58 21.50 30.41
N LEU A 368 16.22 20.39 29.77
CA LEU A 368 17.17 19.32 29.47
C LEU A 368 18.29 19.81 28.55
N ARG A 369 17.95 20.54 27.47
CA ARG A 369 18.94 21.13 26.56
C ARG A 369 19.82 22.18 27.25
N PHE A 370 19.25 23.00 28.15
CA PHE A 370 20.02 24.00 28.91
C PHE A 370 21.12 23.38 29.78
N PHE A 371 20.87 22.19 30.34
CA PHE A 371 21.82 21.49 31.20
C PHE A 371 22.62 20.40 30.46
N GLU A 372 22.30 20.06 29.20
CA GLU A 372 22.93 18.95 28.44
C GLU A 372 24.47 19.08 28.39
N ASP A 373 24.97 20.32 28.20
CA ASP A 373 26.42 20.60 28.15
C ASP A 373 27.09 20.67 29.53
N ARG A 374 26.30 20.75 30.61
CA ARG A 374 26.79 20.97 31.99
C ARG A 374 26.71 19.72 32.85
N ILE A 375 25.72 18.87 32.58
CA ILE A 375 25.39 17.68 33.37
C ILE A 375 25.07 16.54 32.40
N PRO A 376 25.70 15.37 32.54
CA PRO A 376 25.35 14.21 31.72
C PRO A 376 23.86 13.87 31.82
N LEU A 377 23.21 13.64 30.67
CA LEU A 377 21.78 13.34 30.58
C LEU A 377 21.32 12.22 31.54
N PRO A 378 22.06 11.10 31.74
CA PRO A 378 21.64 10.04 32.67
C PRO A 378 21.51 10.50 34.13
N VAL A 379 22.27 11.53 34.52
CA VAL A 379 22.16 12.14 35.86
C VAL A 379 21.01 13.14 35.88
N LEU A 380 20.87 13.93 34.83
CA LEU A 380 19.84 14.95 34.72
C LEU A 380 18.43 14.36 34.78
N ILE A 381 18.16 13.25 34.08
CA ILE A 381 16.84 12.59 34.07
C ILE A 381 16.43 11.95 35.40
N THR A 382 17.35 11.84 36.37
CA THR A 382 17.02 11.35 37.72
C THR A 382 16.43 12.44 38.61
N ALA A 383 16.63 13.71 38.24
CA ALA A 383 16.05 14.84 38.96
C ALA A 383 14.58 15.05 38.56
N PRO A 384 13.73 15.55 39.48
CA PRO A 384 12.35 15.88 39.16
C PRO A 384 12.27 16.91 38.01
N ALA A 385 11.37 16.66 37.04
CA ALA A 385 11.17 17.56 35.90
C ALA A 385 10.87 19.00 36.32
N SER A 386 10.08 19.19 37.39
CA SER A 386 9.78 20.51 37.96
C SER A 386 11.03 21.25 38.44
N SER A 387 11.99 20.54 39.05
CA SER A 387 13.25 21.14 39.51
C SER A 387 14.13 21.56 38.33
N ILE A 388 14.20 20.74 37.29
CA ILE A 388 14.97 21.04 36.07
C ILE A 388 14.38 22.25 35.35
N ILE A 389 13.06 22.28 35.18
CA ILE A 389 12.33 23.41 34.58
C ILE A 389 12.57 24.68 35.39
N LYS A 390 12.39 24.61 36.72
CA LYS A 390 12.56 25.76 37.62
C LYS A 390 13.97 26.35 37.56
N GLU A 391 15.00 25.52 37.64
CA GLU A 391 16.39 26.00 37.61
C GLU A 391 16.82 26.48 36.22
N ALA A 392 16.35 25.84 35.14
CA ALA A 392 16.59 26.32 33.78
C ALA A 392 15.94 27.70 33.52
N ASN A 393 14.82 27.97 34.18
CA ASN A 393 14.05 29.21 34.07
C ASN A 393 14.47 30.29 35.09
N ARG A 394 15.45 30.00 35.95
CA ARG A 394 15.85 30.90 37.05
C ARG A 394 16.57 32.13 36.49
N GLY A 395 15.88 33.28 36.52
CA GLY A 395 16.39 34.56 36.05
C GLY A 395 15.98 34.93 34.61
N ASP A 396 15.13 34.15 33.95
CA ASP A 396 14.56 34.50 32.65
C ASP A 396 13.47 35.58 32.83
N SER A 397 13.79 36.82 32.43
CA SER A 397 12.90 37.98 32.58
C SER A 397 11.65 37.93 31.69
N SER A 398 11.56 36.97 30.77
CA SER A 398 10.38 36.75 29.92
C SER A 398 9.25 35.98 30.60
N ILE A 399 9.54 35.30 31.72
CA ILE A 399 8.57 34.47 32.44
C ILE A 399 7.80 35.35 33.43
N THR A 400 6.48 35.45 33.26
CA THR A 400 5.62 36.28 34.12
C THR A 400 5.18 35.54 35.37
N ALA A 401 4.67 36.24 36.39
CA ALA A 401 4.06 35.58 37.55
C ALA A 401 2.91 34.64 37.16
N VAL A 402 2.19 34.93 36.06
CA VAL A 402 1.13 34.07 35.51
C VAL A 402 1.68 32.74 34.97
N ASP A 403 2.93 32.71 34.51
CA ASP A 403 3.55 31.49 33.97
C ASP A 403 4.12 30.57 35.05
N ARG A 404 4.38 31.13 36.25
CA ARG A 404 4.90 30.41 37.42
C ARG A 404 3.80 29.83 38.32
N ILE A 405 2.53 30.21 38.16
CA ILE A 405 1.45 29.69 39.01
C ILE A 405 1.28 28.16 38.89
N GLU A 406 1.58 27.58 37.72
CA GLU A 406 1.55 26.12 37.52
C GLU A 406 2.64 25.42 38.35
N ASP A 407 3.81 26.05 38.51
CA ASP A 407 4.91 25.54 39.32
C ASP A 407 4.55 25.54 40.82
N TYR A 408 3.57 26.37 41.23
CA TYR A 408 3.01 26.42 42.58
C TYR A 408 1.83 25.46 42.78
N GLY A 409 1.48 24.66 41.77
CA GLY A 409 0.38 23.70 41.82
C GLY A 409 -0.99 24.29 41.48
N CYS A 410 -1.05 25.47 40.87
CA CYS A 410 -2.30 26.10 40.45
C CYS A 410 -2.68 25.70 39.01
N ASP A 411 -3.97 25.61 38.73
CA ASP A 411 -4.48 25.35 37.37
C ASP A 411 -4.54 26.65 36.57
N LYS A 412 -3.63 26.83 35.60
CA LYS A 412 -3.56 28.03 34.75
C LYS A 412 -4.81 28.23 33.91
N SER A 413 -5.41 27.15 33.39
CA SER A 413 -6.60 27.22 32.54
C SER A 413 -7.79 27.77 33.33
N ARG A 414 -7.98 27.25 34.55
CA ARG A 414 -9.01 27.70 35.48
C ARG A 414 -8.72 29.11 35.99
N PHE A 415 -7.46 29.44 36.28
CA PHE A 415 -7.04 30.76 36.73
C PHE A 415 -7.39 31.88 35.73
N ILE A 416 -7.23 31.60 34.43
CA ILE A 416 -7.57 32.55 33.36
C ILE A 416 -9.11 32.66 33.21
N GLY A 417 -9.82 31.54 33.22
CA GLY A 417 -11.27 31.49 32.92
C GLY A 417 -12.20 31.87 34.08
N ASP A 418 -11.80 31.64 35.32
CA ASP A 418 -12.65 31.79 36.51
C ASP A 418 -12.13 32.92 37.42
N ALA A 419 -12.87 34.02 37.49
CA ALA A 419 -12.50 35.19 38.29
C ALA A 419 -12.51 34.92 39.80
N GLN A 420 -13.39 34.04 40.28
CA GLN A 420 -13.47 33.68 41.70
C GLN A 420 -12.26 32.82 42.06
N TYR A 421 -12.00 31.74 41.31
CA TYR A 421 -10.83 30.89 41.53
C TYR A 421 -9.52 31.69 41.45
N ARG A 422 -9.41 32.64 40.51
CA ARG A 422 -8.25 33.53 40.40
C ARG A 422 -8.02 34.36 41.66
N THR A 423 -9.09 34.96 42.20
CA THR A 423 -9.02 35.79 43.40
C THR A 423 -8.63 34.95 44.61
N GLU A 424 -9.28 33.80 44.81
CA GLU A 424 -8.97 32.86 45.89
C GLU A 424 -7.54 32.32 45.77
N THR A 425 -7.07 32.03 44.57
CA THR A 425 -5.71 31.54 44.31
C THR A 425 -4.66 32.61 44.62
N ILE A 426 -4.84 33.86 44.18
CA ILE A 426 -3.88 34.94 44.45
C ILE A 426 -3.77 35.21 45.96
N ILE A 427 -4.90 35.21 46.67
CA ILE A 427 -4.92 35.37 48.13
C ILE A 427 -4.25 34.15 48.81
N GLY A 428 -4.54 32.93 48.34
CA GLY A 428 -3.95 31.70 48.86
C GLY A 428 -2.43 31.64 48.67
N LEU A 429 -1.92 32.09 47.52
CA LEU A 429 -0.48 32.17 47.24
C LEU A 429 0.27 33.08 48.20
N ALA A 430 -0.39 34.11 48.76
CA ALA A 430 0.21 34.99 49.75
C ALA A 430 0.46 34.29 51.10
N GLY A 431 -0.25 33.18 51.40
CA GLY A 431 -0.04 32.35 52.58
C GLY A 431 1.19 31.45 52.45
N THR A 432 2.37 32.05 52.46
CA THR A 432 3.64 31.34 52.21
C THR A 432 4.82 31.98 52.94
N GLU A 433 5.83 31.18 53.28
CA GLU A 433 7.13 31.66 53.76
C GLU A 433 8.06 32.09 52.61
N ASN A 434 7.77 31.68 51.38
CA ASN A 434 8.63 31.92 50.23
C ASN A 434 8.46 33.33 49.66
N GLU A 435 9.53 34.13 49.69
CA GLU A 435 9.49 35.53 49.25
C GLU A 435 9.20 35.71 47.75
N GLN A 436 9.62 34.76 46.90
CA GLN A 436 9.31 34.82 45.46
C GLN A 436 7.83 34.59 45.20
N ILE A 437 7.21 33.63 45.91
CA ILE A 437 5.79 33.32 45.75
C ILE A 437 4.95 34.51 46.23
N PHE A 438 5.35 35.15 47.32
CA PHE A 438 4.68 36.36 47.82
C PHE A 438 4.84 37.54 46.84
N ALA A 439 6.03 37.74 46.26
CA ALA A 439 6.24 38.78 45.24
C ALA A 439 5.39 38.54 43.98
N ASP A 440 5.28 37.28 43.54
CA ASP A 440 4.42 36.90 42.42
C ASP A 440 2.94 37.13 42.74
N ALA A 441 2.49 36.82 43.97
CA ALA A 441 1.13 37.12 44.40
C ALA A 441 0.83 38.63 44.35
N LEU A 442 1.78 39.49 44.75
CA LEU A 442 1.66 40.95 44.64
C LEU A 442 1.58 41.41 43.18
N GLU A 443 2.42 40.86 42.30
CA GLU A 443 2.39 41.16 40.86
C GLU A 443 1.01 40.79 40.27
N LEU A 444 0.51 39.60 40.61
CA LEU A 444 -0.80 39.12 40.16
C LEU A 444 -1.95 39.97 40.73
N ALA A 445 -1.90 40.34 42.00
CA ALA A 445 -2.90 41.19 42.63
C ALA A 445 -2.98 42.57 41.94
N SER A 446 -1.83 43.18 41.67
CA SER A 446 -1.73 44.42 40.91
C SER A 446 -2.34 44.28 39.50
N LYS A 447 -2.03 43.18 38.81
CA LYS A 447 -2.53 42.90 37.45
C LYS A 447 -4.04 42.70 37.39
N TYR A 448 -4.64 42.06 38.40
CA TYR A 448 -6.06 41.72 38.42
C TYR A 448 -6.91 42.61 39.32
N GLY A 449 -6.33 43.69 39.88
CA GLY A 449 -7.05 44.68 40.69
C GLY A 449 -7.51 44.15 42.05
N ILE A 450 -6.79 43.19 42.63
CA ILE A 450 -7.06 42.67 43.98
C ILE A 450 -6.37 43.59 45.00
N ASP A 451 -7.07 43.89 46.09
CA ASP A 451 -6.53 44.77 47.15
C ASP A 451 -5.32 44.11 47.82
N GLU A 452 -4.17 44.77 47.74
CA GLU A 452 -2.90 44.35 48.37
C GLU A 452 -3.09 44.08 49.86
N TRP A 453 -4.01 44.80 50.52
CA TRP A 453 -4.35 44.60 51.93
C TRP A 453 -4.78 43.15 52.22
N GLN A 454 -5.54 42.52 51.32
CA GLN A 454 -6.03 41.15 51.49
C GLN A 454 -4.88 40.14 51.47
N LEU A 455 -3.86 40.37 50.63
CA LEU A 455 -2.68 39.50 50.55
C LEU A 455 -1.80 39.63 51.79
N HIS A 456 -1.57 40.86 52.26
CA HIS A 456 -0.84 41.05 53.52
C HIS A 456 -1.59 40.45 54.71
N MET A 457 -2.93 40.49 54.70
CA MET A 457 -3.73 39.90 55.77
C MET A 457 -3.68 38.37 55.73
N ALA A 458 -3.86 37.76 54.56
CA ALA A 458 -3.77 36.31 54.39
C ALA A 458 -2.37 35.78 54.75
N SER A 459 -1.32 36.49 54.35
CA SER A 459 0.05 36.15 54.75
C SER A 459 0.24 36.23 56.27
N LEU A 460 -0.35 37.22 56.95
CA LEU A 460 -0.26 37.34 58.39
C LEU A 460 -1.08 36.25 59.11
N GLU A 461 -2.28 35.93 58.61
CA GLU A 461 -3.12 34.83 59.11
C GLU A 461 -2.34 33.50 59.05
N TYR A 462 -1.71 33.21 57.91
CA TYR A 462 -0.85 32.03 57.73
C TYR A 462 0.32 31.99 58.72
N LEU A 463 1.04 33.10 58.89
CA LEU A 463 2.20 33.17 59.78
C LEU A 463 1.85 33.01 61.27
N LEU A 464 0.62 33.34 61.66
CA LEU A 464 0.17 33.30 63.06
C LEU A 464 -0.63 32.04 63.41
N ASP A 465 -1.07 31.28 62.41
CA ASP A 465 -1.81 30.04 62.63
C ASP A 465 -0.85 28.92 63.10
N PRO A 466 -1.07 28.33 64.29
CA PRO A 466 -0.18 27.30 64.84
C PRO A 466 -0.07 26.06 63.97
N SER A 467 -1.08 25.77 63.14
CA SER A 467 -1.13 24.59 62.29
C SER A 467 0.04 24.53 61.30
N TYR A 468 0.57 25.69 60.91
CA TYR A 468 1.67 25.78 59.94
C TYR A 468 3.07 25.78 60.58
N ASN A 469 3.18 25.81 61.92
CA ASN A 469 4.44 25.69 62.66
C ASN A 469 5.57 26.66 62.24
N VAL A 470 5.24 27.87 61.79
CA VAL A 470 6.24 28.88 61.43
C VAL A 470 6.98 29.37 62.68
N SER A 471 8.31 29.41 62.64
CA SER A 471 9.10 29.81 63.81
C SER A 471 8.90 31.30 64.14
N ARG A 472 8.90 31.65 65.43
CA ARG A 472 8.72 33.05 65.89
C ARG A 472 9.75 34.02 65.30
N ASN A 473 10.96 33.55 65.04
CA ASN A 473 12.01 34.37 64.45
C ASN A 473 11.70 34.66 62.98
N ASP A 474 11.22 33.66 62.26
CA ASP A 474 10.85 33.80 60.84
C ASP A 474 9.60 34.67 60.69
N VAL A 475 8.59 34.53 61.56
CA VAL A 475 7.42 35.42 61.57
C VAL A 475 7.85 36.89 61.69
N LYS A 476 8.72 37.22 62.65
CA LYS A 476 9.22 38.61 62.81
C LYS A 476 10.01 39.09 61.60
N MET A 477 10.86 38.23 61.05
CA MET A 477 11.70 38.56 59.89
C MET A 477 10.85 38.81 58.64
N ILE A 478 9.90 37.92 58.35
CA ILE A 478 8.97 38.01 57.22
C ILE A 478 8.05 39.23 57.37
N MET A 479 7.52 39.47 58.57
CA MET A 479 6.71 40.66 58.83
C MET A 479 7.46 41.96 58.54
N LYS A 480 8.75 42.02 58.92
CA LYS A 480 9.62 43.17 58.65
C LYS A 480 9.99 43.29 57.16
N SER A 481 10.32 42.18 56.48
CA SER A 481 10.71 42.21 55.06
C SER A 481 9.55 42.66 54.17
N ARG A 482 8.36 42.09 54.39
CA ARG A 482 7.14 42.37 53.62
C ARG A 482 6.40 43.63 54.06
N LYS A 483 6.81 44.25 55.16
CA LYS A 483 6.22 45.47 55.74
C LYS A 483 4.72 45.34 56.00
N HIS A 484 4.27 44.19 56.52
CA HIS A 484 2.83 43.88 56.69
C HIS A 484 2.09 44.97 57.48
N LEU A 485 2.69 45.47 58.57
CA LEU A 485 2.01 46.44 59.44
C LEU A 485 1.80 47.79 58.75
N SER A 486 2.72 48.19 57.86
CA SER A 486 2.61 49.43 57.10
C SER A 486 1.36 49.46 56.19
N LYS A 487 0.96 48.29 55.67
CA LYS A 487 -0.19 48.14 54.78
C LYS A 487 -1.47 47.85 55.55
N LEU A 488 -1.42 46.95 56.54
CA LEU A 488 -2.61 46.52 57.29
C LEU A 488 -3.20 47.64 58.14
N ARG A 489 -2.36 48.53 58.68
CA ARG A 489 -2.80 49.67 59.52
C ARG A 489 -3.46 50.80 58.73
N LEU A 490 -3.49 50.74 57.40
CA LEU A 490 -4.28 51.67 56.59
C LEU A 490 -5.80 51.51 56.81
N LYS A 491 -6.24 50.31 57.24
CA LYS A 491 -7.64 49.98 57.56
C LYS A 491 -7.73 49.36 58.96
N PRO A 492 -7.54 50.14 60.04
CA PRO A 492 -7.37 49.60 61.40
C PRO A 492 -8.61 48.89 61.94
N ALA A 493 -9.81 49.39 61.64
CA ALA A 493 -11.05 48.75 62.08
C ALA A 493 -11.24 47.35 61.47
N GLU A 494 -10.99 47.23 60.17
CA GLU A 494 -11.08 45.95 59.43
C GLU A 494 -9.99 44.98 59.89
N PHE A 495 -8.75 45.48 60.04
CA PHE A 495 -7.62 44.70 60.54
C PHE A 495 -7.88 44.11 61.94
N HIS A 496 -8.32 44.94 62.87
CA HIS A 496 -8.63 44.51 64.23
C HIS A 496 -9.82 43.54 64.29
N SER A 497 -10.84 43.75 63.45
CA SER A 497 -11.97 42.83 63.35
C SER A 497 -11.50 41.47 62.84
N ARG A 498 -10.73 41.44 61.76
CA ARG A 498 -10.26 40.22 61.12
C ARG A 498 -9.35 39.40 62.04
N LEU A 499 -8.40 40.05 62.73
CA LEU A 499 -7.55 39.41 63.74
C LEU A 499 -8.37 38.72 64.84
N ARG A 500 -9.42 39.37 65.35
CA ARG A 500 -10.28 38.78 66.40
C ARG A 500 -11.10 37.59 65.90
N THR A 501 -11.49 37.59 64.62
CA THR A 501 -12.36 36.53 64.10
C THR A 501 -11.57 35.32 63.59
N MET A 502 -10.39 35.53 62.97
CA MET A 502 -9.64 34.46 62.30
C MET A 502 -8.43 33.98 63.08
N VAL A 503 -7.73 34.88 63.77
CA VAL A 503 -6.45 34.56 64.44
C VAL A 503 -6.64 34.28 65.92
N LEU A 504 -7.46 35.07 66.63
CA LEU A 504 -7.69 34.84 68.07
C LEU A 504 -8.20 33.42 68.41
N PRO A 505 -9.13 32.81 67.66
CA PRO A 505 -9.62 31.46 67.97
C PRO A 505 -8.58 30.36 67.79
N THR A 506 -7.50 30.61 67.02
CA THR A 506 -6.48 29.61 66.73
C THR A 506 -5.30 29.67 67.70
N LEU A 507 -5.23 30.64 68.62
CA LEU A 507 -4.10 30.76 69.55
C LEU A 507 -4.19 29.73 70.67
N GLU A 508 -3.13 28.94 70.86
CA GLU A 508 -3.08 27.87 71.87
C GLU A 508 -2.17 28.21 73.06
N THR A 509 -1.22 29.13 72.88
CA THR A 509 -0.19 29.43 73.89
C THR A 509 -0.20 30.88 74.36
N ASN A 510 0.25 31.10 75.60
CA ASN A 510 0.41 32.45 76.16
C ASN A 510 1.39 33.31 75.34
N GLU A 511 2.42 32.72 74.75
CA GLU A 511 3.37 33.46 73.91
C GLU A 511 2.76 33.95 72.60
N GLN A 512 1.92 33.13 71.95
CA GLN A 512 1.13 33.53 70.78
C GLN A 512 0.15 34.64 71.13
N PHE A 513 -0.50 34.57 72.29
CA PHE A 513 -1.38 35.62 72.78
C PHE A 513 -0.64 36.96 73.01
N LEU A 514 0.58 36.92 73.57
CA LEU A 514 1.42 38.11 73.72
C LEU A 514 1.88 38.69 72.36
N ALA A 515 2.21 37.84 71.39
CA ALA A 515 2.54 38.29 70.03
C ALA A 515 1.32 38.92 69.33
N TYR A 516 0.16 38.29 69.44
CA TYR A 516 -1.12 38.78 68.92
C TYR A 516 -1.50 40.15 69.49
N THR A 517 -1.42 40.32 70.81
CA THR A 517 -1.75 41.61 71.47
C THR A 517 -0.82 42.75 71.04
N SER A 518 0.45 42.44 70.71
CA SER A 518 1.39 43.45 70.21
C SER A 518 0.99 44.06 68.87
N LEU A 519 0.16 43.38 68.07
CA LEU A 519 -0.31 43.88 66.76
C LEU A 519 -1.26 45.09 66.89
N PHE A 520 -1.94 45.20 68.03
CA PHE A 520 -2.90 46.28 68.35
C PHE A 520 -2.25 47.53 68.93
N ALA A 521 -0.95 47.50 69.25
CA ALA A 521 -0.26 48.66 69.79
C ALA A 521 -0.06 49.73 68.70
N GLU A 522 -0.63 50.92 68.92
CA GLU A 522 -0.50 52.06 67.98
C GLU A 522 0.93 52.62 67.93
N ASN A 523 1.77 52.35 68.95
CA ASN A 523 3.13 52.90 69.09
C ASN A 523 4.22 51.81 69.21
N GLU A 524 5.10 51.77 68.19
CA GLU A 524 6.42 51.09 68.00
C GLU A 524 6.51 49.59 67.53
N PRO A 525 7.53 49.20 66.71
CA PRO A 525 8.10 49.89 65.54
C PRO A 525 8.52 48.95 64.37
N GLU A 526 8.14 49.25 63.12
CA GLU A 526 9.00 48.93 61.95
C GLU A 526 10.17 49.96 61.82
N LYS A 527 10.26 50.90 62.77
CA LYS A 527 11.33 51.90 62.92
C LYS A 527 12.24 51.62 64.13
N ARG A 528 13.01 50.54 64.09
CA ARG A 528 14.38 50.56 64.63
C ARG A 528 15.26 49.90 63.58
N ALA A 529 16.19 50.70 63.04
CA ALA A 529 17.26 50.28 62.17
C ALA A 529 18.05 49.14 62.81
#